data_AF-A0A1Q5GSB7-F1
#
_entry.id   AF-A0A1Q5GSB7-F1
#
_cell.length_a   1.000
_cell.length_b   1.000
_cell.length_c   1.000
_cell.angle_alpha   90.00
_cell.angle_beta   90.00
_cell.angle_gamma   90.00
#
_symmetry.space_group_name_H-M   'P 1'
#
loop_
_entity.id
_entity.type
_entity.pdbx_description
1 polymer ?
#
loop_
_entity_poly.entity_id
_entity_poly.type
_entity_poly.pdbx_seq_one_letter_code
_entity_poly.pdbx_strand_id
1 'polypeptide(L)'
;MRTPSRRTHGVRRALTGALLAGLTLLTAGAPAFADGPSASADPAGDEAGPTEAGTTFRTATVLKPGQTGIAQASTGDYLYWVFPADAGQRPTVEATVKLPENAARRSTSTWQIDVYDGLRRRQACMYGHQTRKAAPDAASVRLSCVLRPVRAWSEPWANDPLPGSYYVRLTVVDLPADELGLPVGAQVRPIVKELGGAHDGDGALSEPLVPGVSVASAGDGSGASAAPRTIAAGEPEDGWASGRWTDRWLWTVGGGVLAALAAVFGYSLTRGRGRPAHVPPGA
;
A
#
# COMPACT_ATOMS: atom_id res chain seq x y z
N MET A 1 63.19 33.27 -35.78
CA MET A 1 61.78 33.61 -35.48
C MET A 1 61.12 32.38 -34.88
N ARG A 2 60.70 32.43 -33.61
CA ARG A 2 60.10 31.32 -32.86
C ARG A 2 58.63 31.63 -32.57
N THR A 3 57.76 30.67 -32.87
CA THR A 3 56.34 30.60 -32.51
C THR A 3 56.16 30.47 -30.98
N PRO A 4 55.17 31.13 -30.36
CA PRO A 4 54.78 30.80 -28.99
C PRO A 4 53.56 29.86 -28.96
N SER A 5 53.77 28.72 -28.29
CA SER A 5 52.74 27.81 -27.81
C SER A 5 51.97 28.46 -26.64
N ARG A 6 50.65 28.62 -26.79
CA ARG A 6 49.72 28.93 -25.68
C ARG A 6 48.60 27.88 -25.67
N ARG A 7 48.81 26.77 -24.95
CA ARG A 7 47.74 25.89 -24.49
C ARG A 7 48.06 25.47 -23.06
N THR A 8 47.20 25.83 -22.10
CA THR A 8 46.95 25.11 -20.83
C THR A 8 46.05 25.86 -19.83
N HIS A 9 45.70 27.14 -20.04
CA HIS A 9 44.86 27.87 -19.08
C HIS A 9 43.32 27.70 -19.23
N GLY A 10 42.85 27.03 -20.30
CA GLY A 10 41.40 26.88 -20.55
C GLY A 10 40.69 25.80 -19.73
N VAL A 11 41.40 24.72 -19.34
CA VAL A 11 40.75 23.54 -18.74
C VAL A 11 40.39 23.76 -17.26
N ARG A 12 41.11 24.63 -16.55
CA ARG A 12 40.86 24.88 -15.11
C ARG A 12 39.68 25.80 -14.84
N ARG A 13 39.19 26.57 -15.82
CA ARG A 13 38.02 27.45 -15.68
C ARG A 13 36.71 26.81 -16.11
N ALA A 14 36.76 25.75 -16.93
CA ALA A 14 35.57 25.02 -17.35
C ALA A 14 34.97 24.14 -16.23
N LEU A 15 35.81 23.63 -15.31
CA LEU A 15 35.37 22.77 -14.20
C LEU A 15 34.80 23.55 -13.00
N THR A 16 35.11 24.84 -12.85
CA THR A 16 34.51 25.69 -11.81
C THR A 16 33.16 26.29 -12.22
N GLY A 17 32.86 26.36 -13.52
CA GLY A 17 31.57 26.88 -14.02
C GLY A 17 30.41 25.88 -13.90
N ALA A 18 30.69 24.58 -14.02
CA ALA A 18 29.66 23.53 -13.95
C ALA A 18 29.18 23.24 -12.51
N LEU A 19 29.92 23.64 -11.49
CA LEU A 19 29.58 23.44 -10.07
C LEU A 19 28.70 24.55 -9.48
N LEU A 20 28.57 25.70 -10.13
CA LEU A 20 27.76 26.84 -9.64
C LEU A 20 26.36 26.92 -10.28
N ALA A 21 26.09 26.21 -11.38
CA ALA A 21 24.78 26.18 -12.02
C ALA A 21 23.82 25.11 -11.43
N GLY A 22 24.34 24.15 -10.65
CA GLY A 22 23.52 23.11 -10.01
C GLY A 22 22.94 23.50 -8.65
N LEU A 23 23.44 24.58 -8.02
CA LEU A 23 23.04 24.98 -6.66
C LEU A 23 21.94 26.06 -6.62
N THR A 24 21.52 26.61 -7.76
CA THR A 24 20.55 27.72 -7.82
C THR A 24 19.11 27.29 -8.15
N LEU A 25 18.83 25.99 -8.26
CA LEU A 25 17.49 25.46 -8.53
C LEU A 25 16.77 24.89 -7.29
N LEU A 26 17.34 25.05 -6.09
CA LEU A 26 16.74 24.55 -4.84
C LEU A 26 16.29 25.64 -3.84
N THR A 27 16.18 26.91 -4.26
CA THR A 27 15.81 28.00 -3.33
C THR A 27 14.70 28.92 -3.86
N ALA A 28 13.54 28.36 -4.16
CA ALA A 28 12.31 29.16 -4.28
C ALA A 28 11.10 28.35 -3.80
N GLY A 29 10.69 28.59 -2.57
CA GLY A 29 9.51 27.98 -1.95
C GLY A 29 9.23 28.62 -0.60
N ALA A 30 8.99 29.93 -0.58
CA ALA A 30 8.39 30.59 0.58
C ALA A 30 6.86 30.43 0.53
N PRO A 31 6.18 30.13 1.64
CA PRO A 31 4.73 30.00 1.67
C PRO A 31 4.10 31.40 1.59
N ALA A 32 3.24 31.61 0.60
CA ALA A 32 2.35 32.76 0.58
C ALA A 32 1.16 32.46 1.49
N PHE A 33 1.15 33.08 2.68
CA PHE A 33 -0.07 33.22 3.48
C PHE A 33 -0.96 34.26 2.81
N ALA A 34 -2.13 33.83 2.33
CA ALA A 34 -3.24 34.71 1.99
C ALA A 34 -4.37 34.40 2.97
N ASP A 35 -4.51 35.27 3.97
CA ASP A 35 -5.64 35.29 4.89
C ASP A 35 -6.61 36.36 4.38
N GLY A 36 -7.87 35.98 4.16
CA GLY A 36 -8.94 36.85 3.66
C GLY A 36 -10.29 36.12 3.75
N PRO A 37 -11.32 36.68 4.40
CA PRO A 37 -12.30 35.88 5.13
C PRO A 37 -13.56 35.50 4.32
N SER A 38 -14.16 34.39 4.77
CA SER A 38 -15.60 34.10 4.85
C SER A 38 -16.44 34.04 3.56
N ALA A 39 -16.85 32.82 3.19
CA ALA A 39 -18.27 32.45 3.16
C ALA A 39 -18.41 30.92 3.13
N SER A 40 -19.26 30.43 4.02
CA SER A 40 -19.56 29.04 4.32
C SER A 40 -20.06 28.23 3.12
N ALA A 41 -19.51 27.03 2.97
CA ALA A 41 -20.25 25.83 2.59
C ALA A 41 -19.46 24.64 3.14
N ASP A 42 -19.92 24.10 4.26
CA ASP A 42 -19.43 22.82 4.78
C ASP A 42 -19.55 21.77 3.66
N PRO A 43 -18.47 21.05 3.28
CA PRO A 43 -18.64 19.78 2.62
C PRO A 43 -19.21 18.83 3.66
N ALA A 44 -20.54 18.78 3.73
CA ALA A 44 -21.28 17.65 4.28
C ALA A 44 -20.65 16.38 3.71
N GLY A 45 -20.30 15.46 4.61
CA GLY A 45 -19.37 14.38 4.36
C GLY A 45 -19.65 13.57 3.09
N ASP A 46 -18.56 13.13 2.48
CA ASP A 46 -18.55 11.92 1.65
C ASP A 46 -18.89 10.71 2.54
N GLU A 47 -20.15 10.61 2.98
CA GLU A 47 -20.72 9.32 3.34
C GLU A 47 -20.89 8.54 2.05
N ALA A 48 -19.84 7.83 1.68
CA ALA A 48 -19.92 6.78 0.68
C ALA A 48 -21.12 5.89 1.05
N GLY A 49 -22.12 5.83 0.16
CA GLY A 49 -23.37 5.11 0.39
C GLY A 49 -23.12 3.66 0.83
N PRO A 50 -24.10 3.03 1.51
CA PRO A 50 -23.94 1.70 2.08
C PRO A 50 -23.46 0.70 1.02
N THR A 51 -22.24 0.19 1.21
CA THR A 51 -21.65 -0.86 0.37
C THR A 51 -22.10 -2.20 0.91
N GLU A 52 -23.30 -2.60 0.49
CA GLU A 52 -23.95 -3.85 0.87
C GLU A 52 -23.06 -5.05 0.56
N ALA A 53 -23.05 -6.06 1.43
CA ALA A 53 -22.21 -7.23 1.27
C ALA A 53 -22.65 -8.11 0.09
N GLY A 54 -21.68 -8.76 -0.55
CA GLY A 54 -21.96 -9.92 -1.38
C GLY A 54 -22.31 -11.15 -0.53
N THR A 55 -23.02 -12.10 -1.11
CA THR A 55 -23.34 -13.39 -0.46
C THR A 55 -22.42 -14.54 -0.88
N THR A 56 -21.56 -14.30 -1.87
CA THR A 56 -20.56 -15.28 -2.35
C THR A 56 -19.24 -14.58 -2.67
N PHE A 57 -18.16 -15.35 -2.79
CA PHE A 57 -16.86 -14.83 -3.23
C PHE A 57 -16.92 -14.09 -4.59
N ARG A 58 -17.79 -14.53 -5.51
CA ARG A 58 -17.93 -13.92 -6.84
C ARG A 58 -18.75 -12.63 -6.83
N THR A 59 -19.62 -12.48 -5.84
CA THR A 59 -20.50 -11.32 -5.68
C THR A 59 -19.99 -10.38 -4.59
N ALA A 60 -18.77 -10.58 -4.08
CA ALA A 60 -18.16 -9.76 -3.06
C ALA A 60 -18.13 -8.29 -3.49
N THR A 61 -18.56 -7.41 -2.59
CA THR A 61 -18.63 -5.98 -2.87
C THR A 61 -17.29 -5.33 -2.67
N VAL A 62 -16.89 -4.48 -3.62
CA VAL A 62 -15.62 -3.75 -3.56
C VAL A 62 -15.68 -2.69 -2.46
N LEU A 63 -14.70 -2.71 -1.57
CA LEU A 63 -14.43 -1.66 -0.60
C LEU A 63 -13.10 -1.00 -0.91
N LYS A 64 -13.11 0.33 -0.90
CA LYS A 64 -11.86 1.09 -0.88
C LYS A 64 -11.20 0.96 0.50
N PRO A 65 -9.86 0.93 0.59
CA PRO A 65 -9.19 1.04 1.88
C PRO A 65 -9.68 2.27 2.67
N GLY A 66 -10.02 2.08 3.94
CA GLY A 66 -10.59 3.12 4.82
C GLY A 66 -12.11 3.28 4.73
N GLN A 67 -12.75 2.76 3.67
CA GLN A 67 -14.21 2.79 3.53
C GLN A 67 -14.88 1.75 4.43
N THR A 68 -16.03 2.10 5.00
CA THR A 68 -16.83 1.16 5.80
C THR A 68 -17.93 0.54 4.94
N GLY A 69 -17.88 -0.79 4.79
CA GLY A 69 -18.97 -1.61 4.27
C GLY A 69 -20.03 -1.85 5.34
N ILE A 70 -21.30 -1.72 4.97
CA ILE A 70 -22.44 -1.94 5.86
C ILE A 70 -23.39 -2.92 5.18
N ALA A 71 -23.84 -3.93 5.90
CA ALA A 71 -24.84 -4.88 5.41
C ALA A 71 -25.87 -5.20 6.49
N GLN A 72 -27.12 -5.36 6.07
CA GLN A 72 -28.16 -6.00 6.88
C GLN A 72 -28.28 -7.43 6.39
N ALA A 73 -28.26 -8.38 7.30
CA ALA A 73 -28.23 -9.80 6.98
C ALA A 73 -28.97 -10.61 8.04
N SER A 74 -29.01 -11.91 7.85
CA SER A 74 -29.51 -12.86 8.82
C SER A 74 -28.38 -13.65 9.47
N THR A 75 -28.57 -14.07 10.72
CA THR A 75 -27.68 -15.02 11.38
C THR A 75 -27.57 -16.31 10.56
N GLY A 76 -26.34 -16.74 10.28
CA GLY A 76 -26.05 -17.89 9.42
C GLY A 76 -25.62 -17.51 8.00
N ASP A 77 -25.82 -16.25 7.58
CA ASP A 77 -25.36 -15.78 6.28
C ASP A 77 -23.83 -15.68 6.21
N TYR A 78 -23.33 -15.73 4.97
CA TYR A 78 -21.95 -15.41 4.65
C TYR A 78 -21.89 -14.07 3.95
N LEU A 79 -21.20 -13.12 4.56
CA LEU A 79 -21.05 -11.76 4.02
C LEU A 79 -19.66 -11.58 3.44
N TYR A 80 -19.59 -11.11 2.20
CA TYR A 80 -18.37 -10.98 1.43
C TYR A 80 -18.12 -9.54 0.97
N TRP A 81 -16.91 -9.08 1.24
CA TRP A 81 -16.34 -7.86 0.67
C TRP A 81 -14.98 -8.15 0.07
N VAL A 82 -14.51 -7.28 -0.82
CA VAL A 82 -13.19 -7.39 -1.42
C VAL A 82 -12.51 -6.04 -1.42
N PHE A 83 -11.22 -6.00 -1.11
CA PHE A 83 -10.41 -4.79 -1.15
C PHE A 83 -9.04 -5.08 -1.78
N PRO A 84 -8.42 -4.14 -2.47
CA PRO A 84 -7.08 -4.32 -3.02
C PRO A 84 -6.02 -4.08 -1.93
N ALA A 85 -4.93 -4.84 -1.97
CA ALA A 85 -3.72 -4.53 -1.20
C ALA A 85 -2.46 -4.92 -1.97
N ASP A 86 -1.46 -4.07 -1.88
CA ASP A 86 -0.23 -4.08 -2.66
C ASP A 86 1.02 -4.38 -1.81
N ALA A 87 2.14 -4.68 -2.46
CA ALA A 87 3.42 -4.94 -1.81
C ALA A 87 3.85 -3.79 -0.89
N GLY A 88 4.46 -4.11 0.25
CA GLY A 88 4.89 -3.12 1.25
C GLY A 88 3.75 -2.66 2.18
N GLN A 89 2.50 -3.00 1.86
CA GLN A 89 1.35 -2.66 2.68
C GLN A 89 1.05 -3.72 3.75
N ARG A 90 0.39 -3.29 4.83
CA ARG A 90 -0.18 -4.16 5.85
C ARG A 90 -1.68 -3.94 6.00
N PRO A 91 -2.50 -4.85 5.46
CA PRO A 91 -3.93 -4.83 5.67
C PRO A 91 -4.33 -5.15 7.11
N THR A 92 -5.33 -4.44 7.60
CA THR A 92 -6.05 -4.69 8.84
C THR A 92 -7.54 -4.65 8.53
N VAL A 93 -8.24 -5.74 8.80
CA VAL A 93 -9.69 -5.81 8.61
C VAL A 93 -10.36 -5.79 9.97
N GLU A 94 -11.23 -4.81 10.18
CA GLU A 94 -12.05 -4.69 11.37
C GLU A 94 -13.49 -5.01 11.01
N ALA A 95 -14.19 -5.77 11.86
CA ALA A 95 -15.61 -6.01 11.70
C ALA A 95 -16.36 -5.82 13.02
N THR A 96 -17.54 -5.23 12.92
CA THR A 96 -18.49 -5.11 14.03
C THR A 96 -19.81 -5.70 13.60
N VAL A 97 -20.30 -6.68 14.36
CA VAL A 97 -21.63 -7.27 14.20
C VAL A 97 -22.52 -6.72 15.29
N LYS A 98 -23.61 -6.05 14.91
CA LYS A 98 -24.70 -5.66 15.79
C LYS A 98 -25.67 -6.83 15.88
N LEU A 99 -25.88 -7.31 17.10
CA LEU A 99 -26.74 -8.43 17.39
C LEU A 99 -28.16 -7.94 17.67
N PRO A 100 -29.19 -8.76 17.40
CA PRO A 100 -30.57 -8.41 17.70
C PRO A 100 -30.75 -8.27 19.22
N GLU A 101 -31.76 -7.51 19.62
CA GLU A 101 -32.05 -7.28 21.04
C GLU A 101 -32.32 -8.60 21.79
N ASN A 102 -31.99 -8.60 23.09
CA ASN A 102 -31.97 -9.78 23.97
C ASN A 102 -33.26 -10.62 23.99
N ALA A 103 -34.40 -10.08 23.59
CA ALA A 103 -35.64 -10.85 23.50
C ALA A 103 -35.63 -11.86 22.34
N ALA A 104 -34.93 -11.56 21.24
CA ALA A 104 -34.80 -12.43 20.07
C ALA A 104 -33.67 -13.46 20.21
N ARG A 105 -32.72 -13.21 21.13
CA ARG A 105 -31.50 -14.01 21.30
C ARG A 105 -31.36 -14.49 22.74
N ARG A 106 -31.28 -15.81 22.92
CA ARG A 106 -31.27 -16.47 24.23
C ARG A 106 -29.97 -17.22 24.49
N SER A 107 -29.11 -17.37 23.49
CA SER A 107 -27.93 -18.24 23.54
C SER A 107 -26.61 -17.53 23.22
N THR A 108 -25.49 -18.22 23.50
CA THR A 108 -24.16 -17.76 23.05
C THR A 108 -23.94 -18.04 21.58
N SER A 109 -23.25 -17.14 20.87
CA SER A 109 -22.89 -17.31 19.46
C SER A 109 -21.40 -17.07 19.26
N THR A 110 -20.78 -17.74 18.30
CA THR A 110 -19.37 -17.54 17.95
C THR A 110 -19.27 -17.03 16.53
N TRP A 111 -18.66 -15.86 16.36
CA TRP A 111 -18.49 -15.19 15.08
C TRP A 111 -17.05 -15.28 14.61
N GLN A 112 -16.87 -15.32 13.29
CA GLN A 112 -15.56 -15.42 12.66
C GLN A 112 -15.42 -14.46 11.49
N ILE A 113 -14.25 -13.83 11.41
CA ILE A 113 -13.78 -13.10 10.24
C ILE A 113 -12.60 -13.85 9.62
N ASP A 114 -12.73 -14.16 8.34
CA ASP A 114 -11.68 -14.76 7.53
C ASP A 114 -11.28 -13.82 6.40
N VAL A 115 -9.99 -13.79 6.08
CA VAL A 115 -9.45 -13.02 4.95
C VAL A 115 -8.78 -14.00 4.00
N TYR A 116 -9.16 -13.93 2.73
CA TYR A 116 -8.63 -14.77 1.66
C TYR A 116 -7.90 -13.92 0.64
N ASP A 117 -6.82 -14.43 0.06
CA ASP A 117 -6.18 -13.79 -1.09
C ASP A 117 -6.93 -14.11 -2.40
N GLY A 118 -6.48 -13.54 -3.52
CA GLY A 118 -7.06 -13.80 -4.85
C GLY A 118 -6.97 -15.27 -5.29
N LEU A 119 -6.08 -16.06 -4.69
CA LEU A 119 -5.97 -17.51 -4.88
C LEU A 119 -6.89 -18.32 -3.96
N ARG A 120 -7.78 -17.64 -3.21
CA ARG A 120 -8.69 -18.23 -2.21
C ARG A 120 -7.97 -18.96 -1.08
N ARG A 121 -6.71 -18.62 -0.81
CA ARG A 121 -5.97 -19.12 0.34
C ARG A 121 -6.28 -18.24 1.53
N ARG A 122 -6.68 -18.87 2.65
CA ARG A 122 -6.94 -18.16 3.89
C ARG A 122 -5.62 -17.60 4.44
N GLN A 123 -5.58 -16.29 4.65
CA GLN A 123 -4.45 -15.61 5.24
C GLN A 123 -4.57 -15.63 6.77
N ALA A 124 -3.48 -15.97 7.44
CA ALA A 124 -3.42 -15.94 8.90
C ALA A 124 -3.30 -14.49 9.40
N CYS A 125 -4.10 -14.11 10.40
CA CYS A 125 -3.89 -12.83 11.07
C CYS A 125 -2.74 -12.96 12.07
N MET A 126 -1.80 -12.02 11.98
CA MET A 126 -0.70 -11.86 12.92
C MET A 126 -1.20 -11.36 14.28
N TYR A 127 -2.20 -10.46 14.26
CA TYR A 127 -2.82 -9.89 15.44
C TYR A 127 -4.34 -9.78 15.28
N GLY A 128 -5.00 -9.54 16.41
CA GLY A 128 -6.44 -9.36 16.48
C GLY A 128 -7.18 -10.62 16.90
N HIS A 129 -8.50 -10.55 16.85
CA HIS A 129 -9.38 -11.64 17.22
C HIS A 129 -10.24 -12.02 16.03
N GLN A 130 -9.76 -13.01 15.27
CA GLN A 130 -10.47 -13.60 14.13
C GLN A 130 -11.79 -14.25 14.54
N THR A 131 -11.85 -14.79 15.75
CA THR A 131 -13.01 -15.52 16.26
C THR A 131 -13.38 -14.99 17.64
N ARG A 132 -14.65 -14.68 17.86
CA ARG A 132 -15.16 -14.15 19.13
C ARG A 132 -16.48 -14.79 19.51
N LYS A 133 -16.58 -15.18 20.77
CA LYS A 133 -17.82 -15.62 21.40
C LYS A 133 -18.57 -14.41 21.96
N ALA A 134 -19.87 -14.35 21.70
CA ALA A 134 -20.80 -13.35 22.19
C ALA A 134 -21.70 -13.97 23.25
N ALA A 135 -21.69 -13.39 24.46
CA ALA A 135 -22.63 -13.73 25.52
C ALA A 135 -24.08 -13.41 25.09
N PRO A 136 -25.12 -14.07 25.63
CA PRO A 136 -26.50 -13.90 25.18
C PRO A 136 -26.99 -12.45 25.17
N ASP A 137 -26.52 -11.65 26.13
CA ASP A 137 -26.83 -10.24 26.36
C ASP A 137 -25.92 -9.25 25.61
N ALA A 138 -24.97 -9.74 24.82
CA ALA A 138 -24.05 -8.89 24.07
C ALA A 138 -24.77 -8.18 22.92
N ALA A 139 -24.76 -6.85 22.93
CA ALA A 139 -25.32 -6.03 21.85
C ALA A 139 -24.48 -6.04 20.57
N SER A 140 -23.17 -6.31 20.67
CA SER A 140 -22.29 -6.35 19.50
C SER A 140 -21.07 -7.24 19.68
N VAL A 141 -20.49 -7.66 18.56
CA VAL A 141 -19.25 -8.45 18.49
C VAL A 141 -18.25 -7.69 17.64
N ARG A 142 -17.06 -7.46 18.18
CA ARG A 142 -15.94 -6.85 17.44
C ARG A 142 -14.88 -7.88 17.12
N LEU A 143 -14.56 -7.98 15.84
CA LEU A 143 -13.56 -8.87 15.28
C LEU A 143 -12.48 -8.04 14.60
N SER A 144 -11.25 -8.56 14.60
CA SER A 144 -10.16 -7.90 13.89
C SER A 144 -9.15 -8.91 13.36
N CYS A 145 -8.60 -8.58 12.20
CA CYS A 145 -7.57 -9.36 11.54
C CYS A 145 -6.49 -8.43 11.00
N VAL A 146 -5.31 -8.42 11.63
CA VAL A 146 -4.14 -7.76 11.06
C VAL A 146 -3.33 -8.80 10.29
N LEU A 147 -3.15 -8.61 8.98
CA LEU A 147 -2.34 -9.51 8.16
C LEU A 147 -0.85 -9.26 8.37
N ARG A 148 -0.03 -10.21 7.89
CA ARG A 148 1.39 -9.95 7.66
C ARG A 148 1.56 -8.91 6.53
N PRO A 149 2.72 -8.24 6.47
CA PRO A 149 3.06 -7.40 5.32
C PRO A 149 2.89 -8.17 4.01
N VAL A 150 2.27 -7.53 3.03
CA VAL A 150 2.15 -8.05 1.68
C VAL A 150 3.53 -7.96 1.03
N ARG A 151 4.01 -9.08 0.51
CA ARG A 151 5.31 -9.18 -0.14
C ARG A 151 5.14 -9.07 -1.64
N ALA A 152 6.12 -8.47 -2.31
CA ALA A 152 6.14 -8.42 -3.76
C ALA A 152 6.36 -9.81 -4.41
N TRP A 153 6.89 -10.79 -3.67
CA TRP A 153 7.05 -12.18 -4.12
C TRP A 153 7.01 -13.14 -2.92
N SER A 154 6.78 -14.43 -3.19
CA SER A 154 6.92 -15.51 -2.21
C SER A 154 7.34 -16.82 -2.87
N GLU A 155 7.99 -17.69 -2.11
CA GLU A 155 8.24 -19.07 -2.53
C GLU A 155 6.93 -19.84 -2.73
N PRO A 156 6.86 -20.86 -3.62
CA PRO A 156 5.62 -21.60 -3.91
C PRO A 156 5.01 -22.32 -2.70
N TRP A 157 5.84 -22.72 -1.72
CA TRP A 157 5.39 -23.38 -0.49
C TRP A 157 5.10 -22.39 0.65
N ALA A 158 5.38 -21.11 0.46
CA ALA A 158 5.10 -20.08 1.46
C ALA A 158 3.66 -19.58 1.35
N ASN A 159 3.06 -19.29 2.49
CA ASN A 159 1.73 -18.67 2.60
C ASN A 159 1.85 -17.19 2.94
N ASP A 160 2.83 -16.50 2.34
CA ASP A 160 2.97 -15.07 2.52
C ASP A 160 1.88 -14.32 1.73
N PRO A 161 1.32 -13.24 2.27
CA PRO A 161 0.37 -12.42 1.53
C PRO A 161 1.06 -11.78 0.32
N LEU A 162 0.40 -11.81 -0.83
CA LEU A 162 0.89 -11.32 -2.13
C LEU A 162 -0.02 -10.20 -2.67
N PRO A 163 0.46 -9.30 -3.54
CA PRO A 163 -0.33 -8.18 -4.04
C PRO A 163 -1.52 -8.71 -4.83
N GLY A 164 -2.70 -8.13 -4.60
CA GLY A 164 -3.92 -8.57 -5.27
C GLY A 164 -5.20 -8.19 -4.53
N SER A 165 -6.30 -8.86 -4.90
CA SER A 165 -7.59 -8.68 -4.25
C SER A 165 -7.71 -9.57 -3.01
N TYR A 166 -8.06 -8.98 -1.88
CA TYR A 166 -8.30 -9.67 -0.61
C TYR A 166 -9.79 -9.71 -0.30
N TYR A 167 -10.30 -10.92 -0.06
CA TYR A 167 -11.71 -11.18 0.19
C TYR A 167 -11.94 -11.40 1.68
N VAL A 168 -12.81 -10.58 2.26
CA VAL A 168 -13.25 -10.73 3.63
C VAL A 168 -14.51 -11.57 3.64
N ARG A 169 -14.55 -12.57 4.51
CA ARG A 169 -15.75 -13.34 4.83
C ARG A 169 -16.07 -13.17 6.31
N LEU A 170 -17.28 -12.69 6.59
CA LEU A 170 -17.83 -12.61 7.94
C LEU A 170 -18.99 -13.58 8.07
N THR A 171 -18.98 -14.39 9.13
CA THR A 171 -20.04 -15.38 9.38
C THR A 171 -20.09 -15.81 10.84
N VAL A 172 -21.16 -16.49 11.22
CA VAL A 172 -21.30 -17.17 12.51
C VAL A 172 -20.89 -18.64 12.34
N VAL A 173 -20.05 -19.15 13.24
CA VAL A 173 -19.52 -20.52 13.17
C VAL A 173 -20.12 -21.45 14.22
N ASP A 174 -20.75 -20.89 15.25
CA ASP A 174 -21.45 -21.64 16.29
C ASP A 174 -22.66 -20.83 16.75
N LEU A 175 -23.85 -21.36 16.49
CA LEU A 175 -25.14 -20.77 16.84
C LEU A 175 -26.20 -21.88 16.90
N PRO A 176 -27.11 -21.87 17.89
CA PRO A 176 -28.24 -22.77 17.91
C PRO A 176 -29.15 -22.60 16.68
N ALA A 177 -29.72 -23.71 16.21
CA ALA A 177 -30.52 -23.73 14.99
C ALA A 177 -31.81 -22.89 15.09
N ASP A 178 -32.36 -22.69 16.30
CA ASP A 178 -33.55 -21.86 16.53
C ASP A 178 -33.27 -20.36 16.45
N GLU A 179 -32.00 -19.96 16.43
CA GLU A 179 -31.56 -18.56 16.29
C GLU A 179 -31.01 -18.24 14.90
N LEU A 180 -31.06 -19.18 13.95
CA LEU A 180 -30.75 -18.91 12.54
C LEU A 180 -31.84 -18.03 11.90
N GLY A 181 -31.44 -17.16 10.97
CA GLY A 181 -32.38 -16.27 10.26
C GLY A 181 -32.67 -14.94 10.97
N LEU A 182 -32.24 -14.75 12.22
CA LEU A 182 -32.46 -13.51 12.98
C LEU A 182 -31.71 -12.33 12.34
N PRO A 183 -32.30 -11.13 12.34
CA PRO A 183 -31.69 -9.97 11.70
C PRO A 183 -30.42 -9.53 12.44
N VAL A 184 -29.36 -9.26 11.69
CA VAL A 184 -28.08 -8.73 12.18
C VAL A 184 -27.58 -7.60 11.28
N GLY A 185 -26.94 -6.61 11.90
CA GLY A 185 -26.23 -5.56 11.17
C GLY A 185 -24.73 -5.83 11.17
N ALA A 186 -24.10 -5.87 10.01
CA ALA A 186 -22.66 -6.03 9.88
C ALA A 186 -21.99 -4.76 9.37
N GLN A 187 -20.84 -4.44 9.95
CA GLN A 187 -19.96 -3.37 9.48
C GLN A 187 -18.56 -3.95 9.30
N VAL A 188 -17.93 -3.72 8.15
CA VAL A 188 -16.56 -4.16 7.85
C VAL A 188 -15.76 -2.98 7.33
N ARG A 189 -14.55 -2.81 7.85
CA ARG A 189 -13.65 -1.75 7.43
C ARG A 189 -12.25 -2.32 7.20
N PRO A 190 -11.82 -2.47 5.94
CA PRO A 190 -10.42 -2.73 5.62
C PRO A 190 -9.61 -1.44 5.74
N ILE A 191 -8.49 -1.50 6.43
CA ILE A 191 -7.52 -0.43 6.60
C ILE A 191 -6.20 -0.94 6.04
N VAL A 192 -5.57 -0.16 5.19
CA VAL A 192 -4.28 -0.51 4.58
C VAL A 192 -3.25 0.49 5.06
N LYS A 193 -2.16 -0.01 5.66
CA LYS A 193 -1.07 0.82 6.16
C LYS A 193 0.20 0.57 5.35
N GLU A 194 0.80 1.63 4.85
CA GLU A 194 2.17 1.58 4.29
C GLU A 194 3.21 1.34 5.38
N LEU A 195 4.11 0.39 5.14
CA LEU A 195 5.22 0.10 6.06
C LEU A 195 6.54 0.76 5.63
N GLY A 196 6.58 1.34 4.43
CA GLY A 196 7.75 2.02 3.87
C GLY A 196 8.88 1.07 3.44
N GLY A 197 9.94 1.64 2.85
CA GLY A 197 10.96 0.90 2.11
C GLY A 197 11.82 -0.11 2.88
N ALA A 198 11.71 -0.18 4.21
CA ALA A 198 12.36 -1.23 5.00
C ALA A 198 11.72 -2.62 4.80
N HIS A 199 10.48 -2.64 4.29
CA HIS A 199 9.72 -3.85 4.04
C HIS A 199 9.60 -4.19 2.55
N ASP A 200 10.21 -3.37 1.68
CA ASP A 200 10.29 -3.62 0.25
C ASP A 200 11.35 -4.70 0.00
N GLY A 201 10.88 -5.87 -0.46
CA GLY A 201 11.75 -6.97 -0.86
C GLY A 201 12.22 -6.81 -2.30
N ASP A 202 13.41 -7.33 -2.59
CA ASP A 202 13.88 -7.47 -3.97
C ASP A 202 13.11 -8.61 -4.64
N GLY A 203 12.38 -8.31 -5.73
CA GLY A 203 11.57 -9.26 -6.50
C GLY A 203 10.15 -8.77 -6.72
N ALA A 204 9.51 -9.17 -7.81
CA ALA A 204 8.15 -8.79 -8.13
C ALA A 204 7.41 -9.97 -8.74
N LEU A 205 6.14 -10.12 -8.39
CA LEU A 205 5.20 -10.93 -9.15
C LEU A 205 5.07 -10.32 -10.54
N SER A 206 4.98 -11.20 -11.54
CA SER A 206 4.71 -10.79 -12.92
C SER A 206 3.35 -10.10 -13.04
N GLU A 207 2.40 -10.49 -12.19
CA GLU A 207 1.02 -10.03 -12.24
C GLU A 207 0.39 -10.09 -10.83
N PRO A 208 -0.37 -9.08 -10.39
CA PRO A 208 -1.10 -9.11 -9.12
C PRO A 208 -2.16 -10.22 -9.08
N LEU A 209 -2.46 -10.76 -7.90
CA LEU A 209 -3.47 -11.82 -7.72
C LEU A 209 -4.90 -11.26 -7.77
N VAL A 210 -5.31 -10.82 -8.95
CA VAL A 210 -6.65 -10.28 -9.23
C VAL A 210 -7.39 -11.22 -10.17
N PRO A 211 -8.70 -11.49 -9.96
CA PRO A 211 -9.46 -12.30 -10.91
C PRO A 211 -9.40 -11.74 -12.33
N GLY A 212 -9.01 -12.57 -13.29
CA GLY A 212 -9.04 -12.23 -14.72
C GLY A 212 -7.76 -11.62 -15.29
N VAL A 213 -6.72 -11.39 -14.49
CA VAL A 213 -5.51 -10.74 -15.00
C VAL A 213 -4.65 -11.66 -15.90
N SER A 214 -4.59 -12.96 -15.59
CA SER A 214 -3.81 -13.93 -16.37
C SER A 214 -4.44 -14.27 -17.74
N VAL A 215 -5.75 -14.08 -17.88
CA VAL A 215 -6.45 -14.25 -19.17
C VAL A 215 -6.33 -13.02 -20.06
N ALA A 216 -6.07 -11.83 -19.49
CA ALA A 216 -5.75 -10.64 -20.28
C ALA A 216 -4.35 -10.74 -20.88
N SER A 217 -3.35 -11.17 -20.11
CA SER A 217 -1.95 -11.30 -20.56
C SER A 217 -1.71 -12.48 -21.54
N ALA A 218 -2.62 -13.47 -21.58
CA ALA A 218 -2.58 -14.56 -22.55
C ALA A 218 -3.32 -14.25 -23.88
N GLY A 219 -3.95 -13.06 -23.99
CA GLY A 219 -4.86 -12.68 -25.06
C GLY A 219 -4.26 -11.89 -26.23
N ASP A 220 -2.96 -11.63 -26.27
CA ASP A 220 -2.30 -10.88 -27.36
C ASP A 220 -2.12 -11.71 -28.67
N GLY A 221 -2.96 -12.72 -28.86
CA GLY A 221 -2.99 -13.56 -30.05
C GLY A 221 -4.36 -14.18 -30.27
N SER A 222 -5.16 -13.52 -31.12
CA SER A 222 -6.46 -13.96 -31.68
C SER A 222 -7.72 -13.62 -30.86
N GLY A 223 -8.67 -13.00 -31.58
CA GLY A 223 -9.83 -12.35 -31.02
C GLY A 223 -10.97 -13.26 -30.54
N ALA A 224 -11.92 -12.57 -29.89
CA ALA A 224 -13.27 -12.98 -29.49
C ALA A 224 -13.40 -13.92 -28.27
N SER A 225 -13.64 -13.32 -27.10
CA SER A 225 -14.94 -13.39 -26.41
C SER A 225 -14.87 -12.64 -25.09
N ALA A 226 -15.81 -11.71 -24.89
CA ALA A 226 -16.03 -11.04 -23.61
C ALA A 226 -16.43 -12.07 -22.55
N ALA A 227 -15.44 -12.57 -21.81
CA ALA A 227 -15.70 -13.31 -20.57
C ALA A 227 -16.45 -12.38 -19.59
N PRO A 228 -17.40 -12.91 -18.81
CA PRO A 228 -18.16 -12.10 -17.87
C PRO A 228 -17.19 -11.47 -16.88
N ARG A 229 -17.20 -10.13 -16.82
CA ARG A 229 -16.39 -9.30 -15.92
C ARG A 229 -16.60 -9.79 -14.49
N THR A 230 -15.70 -10.63 -13.99
CA THR A 230 -15.56 -10.88 -12.56
C THR A 230 -15.17 -9.55 -11.93
N ILE A 231 -15.91 -9.14 -10.89
CA ILE A 231 -15.63 -7.91 -10.14
C ILE A 231 -14.22 -8.05 -9.56
N ALA A 232 -13.23 -7.49 -10.25
CA ALA A 232 -11.96 -7.17 -9.65
C ALA A 232 -12.25 -6.06 -8.62
N ALA A 233 -11.79 -6.23 -7.38
CA ALA A 233 -11.45 -5.03 -6.65
C ALA A 233 -10.46 -4.29 -7.55
N GLY A 234 -10.87 -3.13 -8.05
CA GLY A 234 -10.06 -2.33 -8.96
C GLY A 234 -8.65 -2.17 -8.40
N GLU A 235 -7.72 -1.85 -9.29
CA GLU A 235 -6.37 -1.46 -8.92
C GLU A 235 -6.38 -0.47 -7.73
N PRO A 236 -5.42 -0.55 -6.78
CA PRO A 236 -5.26 0.46 -5.75
C PRO A 236 -5.28 1.89 -6.35
N GLU A 237 -5.67 2.89 -5.56
CA GLU A 237 -5.79 4.27 -6.04
C GLU A 237 -4.47 4.79 -6.66
N ASP A 238 -3.32 4.29 -6.18
CA ASP A 238 -1.98 4.67 -6.64
C ASP A 238 -1.39 3.71 -7.70
N GLY A 239 -2.17 2.74 -8.18
CA GLY A 239 -1.67 1.71 -9.08
C GLY A 239 -1.03 0.52 -8.36
N TRP A 240 -0.73 -0.55 -9.09
CA TRP A 240 0.13 -1.62 -8.58
C TRP A 240 1.59 -1.19 -8.61
N ALA A 241 2.26 -1.27 -7.47
CA ALA A 241 3.67 -0.97 -7.35
C ALA A 241 4.49 -1.92 -8.22
N SER A 242 5.14 -1.37 -9.24
CA SER A 242 6.06 -2.15 -10.09
C SER A 242 7.35 -2.59 -9.37
N GLY A 243 7.54 -2.22 -8.10
CA GLY A 243 8.74 -2.51 -7.30
C GLY A 243 10.03 -1.78 -7.74
N ARG A 244 9.96 -0.94 -8.79
CA ARG A 244 11.14 -0.33 -9.44
C ARG A 244 11.64 0.94 -8.75
N TRP A 245 10.76 1.69 -8.09
CA TRP A 245 11.07 2.95 -7.41
C TRP A 245 10.49 2.90 -6.00
N THR A 246 11.35 2.90 -4.99
CA THR A 246 10.99 2.76 -3.58
C THR A 246 11.75 3.80 -2.76
N ASP A 247 11.26 4.12 -1.55
CA ASP A 247 11.92 5.07 -0.62
C ASP A 247 13.38 4.67 -0.31
N ARG A 248 13.70 3.37 -0.43
CA ARG A 248 15.08 2.86 -0.34
C ARG A 248 16.00 3.53 -1.36
N TRP A 249 15.54 3.79 -2.58
CA TRP A 249 16.34 4.47 -3.60
C TRP A 249 16.62 5.92 -3.24
N LEU A 250 15.67 6.62 -2.59
CA LEU A 250 15.90 7.97 -2.12
C LEU A 250 17.07 8.02 -1.13
N TRP A 251 17.10 7.08 -0.17
CA TRP A 251 18.21 6.96 0.78
C TRP A 251 19.51 6.47 0.14
N THR A 252 19.45 5.53 -0.80
CA THR A 252 20.63 4.95 -1.45
C THR A 252 21.31 5.96 -2.37
N VAL A 253 20.53 6.62 -3.24
CA VAL A 253 21.03 7.67 -4.15
C VAL A 253 21.43 8.90 -3.35
N GLY A 254 20.60 9.34 -2.40
CA GLY A 254 20.89 10.47 -1.53
C GLY A 254 22.19 10.26 -0.73
N GLY A 255 22.36 9.09 -0.11
CA GLY A 255 23.58 8.71 0.59
C GLY A 255 24.80 8.63 -0.33
N GLY A 256 24.65 8.08 -1.54
CA GLY A 256 25.70 8.04 -2.55
C GLY A 256 26.16 9.42 -2.99
N VAL A 257 25.21 10.34 -3.23
CA VAL A 257 25.51 11.74 -3.56
C VAL A 257 26.22 12.43 -2.40
N LEU A 258 25.75 12.27 -1.16
CA LEU A 258 26.41 12.84 0.02
C LEU A 258 27.83 12.31 0.22
N ALA A 259 28.04 11.01 0.02
CA ALA A 259 29.37 10.39 0.09
C ALA A 259 30.31 10.91 -1.00
N ALA A 260 29.81 11.07 -2.24
CA ALA A 260 30.57 11.66 -3.33
C ALA A 260 30.96 13.12 -3.05
N LEU A 261 30.03 13.92 -2.53
CA LEU A 261 30.30 15.31 -2.14
C LEU A 261 31.34 15.39 -1.02
N ALA A 262 31.23 14.52 -0.01
CA ALA A 262 32.22 14.42 1.07
C ALA A 262 33.60 14.00 0.55
N ALA A 263 33.66 13.06 -0.41
CA ALA A 263 34.91 12.62 -1.04
C ALA A 263 35.56 13.75 -1.86
N VAL A 264 34.79 14.50 -2.66
CA VAL A 264 35.30 15.65 -3.42
C VAL A 264 35.78 16.75 -2.49
N PHE A 265 35.02 17.04 -1.43
CA PHE A 265 35.40 18.03 -0.42
C PHE A 265 36.69 17.62 0.31
N GLY A 266 36.78 16.38 0.80
CA GLY A 266 37.99 15.86 1.44
C GLY A 266 39.20 15.83 0.51
N TYR A 267 39.00 15.48 -0.76
CA TYR A 267 40.05 15.57 -1.77
C TYR A 267 40.51 17.01 -2.00
N SER A 268 39.59 17.98 -2.00
CA SER A 268 39.93 19.40 -2.16
C SER A 268 40.78 19.94 -1.00
N LEU A 269 40.53 19.47 0.23
CA LEU A 269 41.30 19.83 1.42
C LEU A 269 42.70 19.18 1.41
N THR A 270 42.80 17.93 0.96
CA THR A 270 44.05 17.15 0.99
C THR A 270 44.97 17.39 -0.20
N ARG A 271 44.46 17.91 -1.32
CA ARG A 271 45.26 18.11 -2.55
C ARG A 271 46.43 19.09 -2.39
N GLY A 272 46.43 19.92 -1.35
CA GLY A 272 47.47 20.91 -1.09
C GLY A 272 47.57 21.99 -2.18
N ARG A 273 48.08 23.18 -1.84
CA ARG A 273 48.50 24.15 -2.85
C ARG A 273 49.71 23.53 -3.56
N GLY A 274 49.52 23.08 -4.80
CA GLY A 274 50.53 22.34 -5.56
C GLY A 274 51.92 22.98 -5.55
N ARG A 275 52.95 22.16 -5.82
CA ARG A 275 54.37 22.54 -5.80
C ARG A 275 54.60 23.88 -6.51
N PRO A 276 55.24 24.88 -5.85
CA PRO A 276 55.54 26.16 -6.49
C PRO A 276 56.38 25.94 -7.75
N ALA A 277 55.99 26.59 -8.84
CA ALA A 277 56.56 26.40 -10.18
C ALA A 277 57.97 26.99 -10.36
N HIS A 278 58.62 27.43 -9.28
CA HIS A 278 59.92 28.09 -9.33
C HIS A 278 60.86 27.49 -8.28
N VAL A 279 61.47 26.37 -8.62
CA VAL A 279 62.78 26.01 -8.07
C VAL A 279 63.77 26.20 -9.23
N PRO A 280 64.63 27.22 -9.20
CA PRO A 280 65.65 27.38 -10.23
C PRO A 280 66.61 26.18 -10.19
N PRO A 281 67.05 25.65 -11.36
CA PRO A 281 68.03 24.59 -11.40
C PRO A 281 69.42 25.15 -11.05
N GLY A 282 70.09 24.50 -10.09
CA GLY A 282 71.54 24.65 -9.85
C GLY A 282 71.91 25.48 -8.63
N ALA A 283 72.24 24.79 -7.54
CA ALA A 283 73.27 25.20 -6.60
C ALA A 283 74.54 24.41 -6.93
#